data_AF-A0A4V3TV07-F1
#
_entry.id   AF-A0A4V3TV07-F1
#
_cell.length_a   1.000
_cell.length_b   1.000
_cell.length_c   1.000
_cell.angle_alpha   90.00
_cell.angle_beta   90.00
_cell.angle_gamma   90.00
#
_symmetry.space_group_name_H-M   'P 1'
#
loop_
_entity.id
_entity.type
_entity.pdbx_description
1 polymer ?
#
loop_
_entity_poly.entity_id
_entity_poly.type
_entity_poly.pdbx_seq_one_letter_code
_entity_poly.pdbx_strand_id
1 'polypeptide(L)'
;MKQQDYYYVMLMEECAEIQKAVAKILRFGLDDTHPDFPELTNEKDFLTEYYQLMTVVEELQKQQKLVCWSEEQVQAVKNEKKQKIAKYLEYSKARGFVEEENRHELSNSN
;
A
#
# COMPACT_ATOMS: atom_id res chain seq x y z
N MET A 1 -24.83 13.15 -9.93
CA MET A 1 -23.49 12.56 -10.05
C MET A 1 -23.44 11.77 -11.35
N LYS A 2 -22.46 11.98 -12.22
CA LYS A 2 -22.27 11.11 -13.40
C LYS A 2 -21.61 9.80 -12.95
N GLN A 3 -21.77 8.72 -13.73
CA GLN A 3 -21.17 7.42 -13.42
C GLN A 3 -19.65 7.50 -13.20
N GLN A 4 -18.94 8.31 -13.97
CA GLN A 4 -17.49 8.51 -13.75
C GLN A 4 -17.17 9.15 -12.39
N ASP A 5 -18.01 10.10 -11.94
CA ASP A 5 -17.78 10.82 -10.69
C ASP A 5 -17.94 9.85 -9.50
N TYR A 6 -18.85 8.87 -9.62
CA TYR A 6 -19.01 7.79 -8.66
C TYR A 6 -17.73 6.95 -8.52
N TYR A 7 -17.09 6.53 -9.62
CA TYR A 7 -15.85 5.76 -9.53
C TYR A 7 -14.69 6.56 -8.95
N TYR A 8 -14.62 7.88 -9.18
CA TYR A 8 -13.63 8.72 -8.53
C TYR A 8 -13.89 8.90 -7.03
N VAL A 9 -15.16 8.92 -6.61
CA VAL A 9 -15.52 8.87 -5.17
C VAL A 9 -15.04 7.55 -4.56
N MET A 10 -15.34 6.41 -5.19
CA MET A 10 -14.83 5.10 -4.74
C MET A 10 -13.31 5.10 -4.67
N LEU A 11 -12.62 5.61 -5.70
CA LEU A 11 -11.15 5.70 -5.71
C LEU A 11 -10.61 6.49 -4.50
N MET A 12 -11.28 7.59 -4.15
CA MET A 12 -10.93 8.37 -2.96
C MET A 12 -11.18 7.61 -1.66
N GLU A 13 -12.30 6.89 -1.55
CA GLU A 13 -12.65 6.08 -0.40
C GLU A 13 -11.60 4.99 -0.15
N GLU A 14 -11.26 4.20 -1.18
CA GLU A 14 -10.24 3.14 -1.07
C GLU A 14 -8.85 3.70 -0.69
N CYS A 15 -8.51 4.92 -1.17
CA CYS A 15 -7.28 5.59 -0.74
C CYS A 15 -7.30 5.96 0.76
N ALA A 16 -8.45 6.38 1.28
CA ALA A 16 -8.60 6.69 2.70
C ALA A 16 -8.58 5.42 3.57
N GLU A 17 -9.14 4.33 3.06
CA GLU A 17 -9.11 3.02 3.71
C GLU A 17 -7.68 2.46 3.81
N ILE A 18 -6.88 2.53 2.74
CA ILE A 18 -5.46 2.19 2.81
C ILE A 18 -4.72 3.04 3.85
N GLN A 19 -4.97 4.35 3.89
CA GLN A 19 -4.36 5.24 4.90
C GLN A 19 -4.72 4.79 6.32
N LYS A 20 -5.99 4.43 6.56
CA LYS A 20 -6.48 3.94 7.84
C LYS A 20 -5.83 2.60 8.21
N ALA A 21 -5.75 1.65 7.28
CA ALA A 21 -5.13 0.34 7.49
C ALA A 21 -3.64 0.46 7.82
N VAL A 22 -2.89 1.27 7.06
CA VAL A 22 -1.46 1.54 7.35
C VAL A 22 -1.29 2.20 8.71
N ALA A 23 -2.17 3.12 9.10
CA ALA A 23 -2.12 3.73 10.44
C ALA A 23 -2.32 2.70 11.57
N LYS A 24 -3.18 1.68 11.37
CA LYS A 24 -3.32 0.57 12.32
C LYS A 24 -2.05 -0.28 12.39
N ILE A 25 -1.49 -0.65 11.23
CA ILE A 25 -0.24 -1.42 11.15
C ILE A 25 0.89 -0.71 11.91
N LEU A 26 1.05 0.59 11.70
CA LEU A 26 2.08 1.38 12.40
C LEU A 26 1.86 1.44 13.92
N ARG A 27 0.61 1.33 14.38
CA ARG A 27 0.25 1.48 15.79
C ARG A 27 0.24 0.17 16.56
N PHE A 28 -0.19 -0.92 15.92
CA PHE A 28 -0.49 -2.19 16.58
C PHE A 28 0.25 -3.39 15.96
N GLY A 29 0.90 -3.21 14.82
CA GLY A 29 1.57 -4.29 14.09
C GLY A 29 0.66 -4.98 13.07
N LEU A 30 1.27 -5.86 12.26
CA LEU A 30 0.61 -6.56 11.16
C LEU A 30 -0.38 -7.64 11.64
N ASP A 31 -0.01 -8.35 12.70
CA ASP A 31 -0.74 -9.53 13.21
C ASP A 31 -1.88 -9.18 14.17
N ASP A 32 -1.99 -7.92 14.58
CA ASP A 32 -3.08 -7.45 15.45
C ASP A 32 -4.43 -7.51 14.71
N THR A 33 -5.50 -7.77 15.47
CA THR A 33 -6.85 -8.03 14.95
C THR A 33 -7.88 -7.17 15.68
N HIS A 34 -8.98 -6.87 15.01
CA HIS A 34 -10.08 -6.18 15.67
C HIS A 34 -10.75 -7.12 16.69
N PRO A 35 -11.09 -6.66 17.92
CA PRO A 35 -11.72 -7.52 18.94
C PRO A 35 -12.99 -8.24 18.46
N ASP A 36 -13.77 -7.58 17.61
CA ASP A 36 -15.01 -8.14 17.04
C ASP A 36 -14.78 -9.01 15.79
N PHE A 37 -13.58 -8.98 15.18
CA PHE A 37 -13.24 -9.71 13.95
C PHE A 37 -11.84 -10.35 14.07
N PRO A 38 -11.70 -11.36 14.95
CA PRO A 38 -10.40 -11.95 15.30
C PRO A 38 -9.70 -12.65 14.12
N GLU A 39 -10.40 -12.98 13.04
CA GLU A 39 -9.86 -13.61 11.84
C GLU A 39 -9.22 -12.61 10.85
N LEU A 40 -9.48 -11.31 11.03
CA LEU A 40 -9.05 -10.22 10.16
C LEU A 40 -7.86 -9.48 10.80
N THR A 41 -6.65 -9.85 10.39
CA THR A 41 -5.43 -9.16 10.79
C THR A 41 -5.31 -7.82 10.07
N ASN A 42 -4.55 -6.88 10.64
CA ASN A 42 -4.25 -5.61 9.99
C ASN A 42 -3.56 -5.80 8.62
N GLU A 43 -2.76 -6.85 8.45
CA GLU A 43 -2.20 -7.21 7.14
C GLU A 43 -3.30 -7.59 6.14
N LYS A 44 -4.24 -8.46 6.51
CA LYS A 44 -5.36 -8.86 5.64
C LYS A 44 -6.27 -7.68 5.34
N ASP A 45 -6.52 -6.80 6.30
CA ASP A 45 -7.26 -5.55 6.15
C ASP A 45 -6.58 -4.68 5.06
N PHE A 46 -5.29 -4.38 5.23
CA PHE A 46 -4.52 -3.61 4.24
C PHE A 46 -4.52 -4.22 2.84
N LEU A 47 -4.32 -5.54 2.73
CA LEU A 47 -4.31 -6.21 1.43
C LEU A 47 -5.68 -6.16 0.75
N THR A 48 -6.77 -6.30 1.51
CA THR A 48 -8.14 -6.17 1.01
C THR A 48 -8.35 -4.81 0.35
N GLU A 49 -8.08 -3.73 1.08
CA GLU A 49 -8.24 -2.35 0.60
C GLU A 49 -7.31 -2.05 -0.59
N TYR A 50 -6.09 -2.59 -0.58
CA TYR A 50 -5.16 -2.46 -1.72
C TYR A 50 -5.72 -3.09 -2.99
N TYR A 51 -6.29 -4.31 -2.92
CA TYR A 51 -6.86 -4.98 -4.09
C TYR A 51 -8.20 -4.37 -4.53
N GLN A 52 -8.99 -3.81 -3.61
CA GLN A 52 -10.17 -3.01 -3.95
C GLN A 52 -9.79 -1.73 -4.70
N LEU A 53 -8.77 -1.00 -4.22
CA LEU A 53 -8.22 0.16 -4.93
C LEU A 53 -7.78 -0.19 -6.35
N MET A 54 -7.02 -1.29 -6.52
CA MET A 54 -6.61 -1.77 -7.84
C MET A 54 -7.82 -2.03 -8.75
N THR A 55 -8.84 -2.71 -8.23
CA THR A 55 -10.07 -3.02 -8.97
C THR A 55 -10.77 -1.74 -9.45
N VAL A 56 -10.85 -0.69 -8.62
CA VAL A 56 -11.45 0.59 -9.02
C VAL A 56 -10.67 1.24 -10.17
N VAL A 57 -9.34 1.23 -10.12
CA VAL A 57 -8.49 1.77 -11.20
C VAL A 57 -8.67 0.97 -12.50
N GLU A 58 -8.73 -0.35 -12.41
CA GLU A 58 -8.96 -1.23 -13.57
C GLU A 58 -10.34 -0.96 -14.21
N GLU A 59 -11.39 -0.75 -13.41
CA GLU A 59 -12.72 -0.42 -13.94
C GLU A 59 -12.75 0.96 -14.62
N LEU A 60 -12.04 1.94 -14.07
CA LEU A 60 -11.87 3.25 -14.72
C LEU A 60 -11.11 3.13 -16.06
N GLN A 61 -10.11 2.26 -16.14
CA GLN A 61 -9.36 1.97 -17.36
C GLN A 61 -10.21 1.25 -18.42
N LYS A 62 -10.97 0.21 -18.02
CA LYS A 62 -11.90 -0.52 -18.91
C LYS A 62 -12.93 0.41 -19.55
N GLN A 63 -13.41 1.40 -18.80
CA GLN A 63 -14.35 2.42 -19.28
C GLN A 63 -13.69 3.55 -20.08
N GLN A 64 -12.39 3.45 -20.39
CA GLN A 64 -11.60 4.47 -21.09
C GLN A 64 -11.64 5.85 -20.39
N LYS A 65 -11.83 5.87 -19.06
CA LYS A 65 -11.78 7.08 -18.23
C LYS A 65 -10.37 7.36 -17.72
N LEU A 66 -9.55 6.33 -17.61
CA LEU A 66 -8.11 6.42 -17.41
C LEU A 66 -7.39 5.69 -18.54
N VAL A 67 -6.22 6.20 -18.91
CA VAL A 67 -5.36 5.52 -19.88
C VAL A 67 -4.74 4.27 -19.25
N CYS A 68 -4.65 3.21 -20.05
CA CYS A 68 -3.78 2.08 -19.73
C CYS A 68 -2.37 2.42 -20.17
N TRP A 69 -1.42 2.36 -19.24
CA TRP A 69 -0.01 2.45 -19.57
C TRP A 69 0.51 1.13 -20.12
N SER A 70 1.55 1.20 -20.95
CA SER A 70 2.29 0.01 -21.37
C SER A 70 3.06 -0.58 -20.19
N GLU A 71 3.40 -1.86 -20.28
CA GLU A 71 4.25 -2.54 -19.28
C GLU A 71 5.57 -1.78 -19.08
N GLU A 72 6.18 -1.27 -20.17
CA GLU A 72 7.41 -0.48 -20.11
C GLU A 72 7.24 0.80 -19.27
N GLN A 73 6.15 1.55 -19.47
CA GLN A 73 5.84 2.75 -18.71
C GLN A 73 5.62 2.43 -17.23
N VAL A 74 4.86 1.36 -16.94
CA VAL A 74 4.61 0.90 -15.57
C VAL A 74 5.92 0.51 -14.88
N GLN A 75 6.79 -0.24 -15.55
CA GLN A 75 8.08 -0.65 -15.01
C GLN A 75 9.03 0.53 -14.80
N ALA A 76 9.06 1.51 -15.72
CA ALA A 76 9.85 2.72 -15.57
C ALA A 76 9.49 3.47 -14.27
N VAL A 77 8.19 3.68 -14.02
CA VAL A 77 7.71 4.37 -12.81
C VAL A 77 7.99 3.55 -11.54
N LYS A 78 7.79 2.23 -11.57
CA LYS A 78 8.13 1.34 -10.44
C LYS A 78 9.61 1.39 -10.11
N ASN A 79 10.49 1.34 -11.12
CA ASN A 79 11.93 1.39 -10.93
C ASN A 79 12.40 2.73 -10.38
N GLU A 80 11.87 3.84 -10.88
CA GLU A 80 12.16 5.17 -10.34
C GLU A 80 11.74 5.28 -8.87
N LYS A 81 10.55 4.78 -8.52
CA LYS A 81 10.06 4.77 -7.12
C LYS A 81 10.96 3.92 -6.22
N LYS A 82 11.39 2.73 -6.67
CA LYS A 82 12.33 1.86 -5.92
C LYS A 82 13.66 2.57 -5.64
N GLN A 83 14.23 3.24 -6.63
CA GLN A 83 15.46 4.02 -6.47
C GLN A 83 15.28 5.16 -5.44
N LYS A 84 14.15 5.88 -5.51
CA LYS A 84 13.82 6.92 -4.51
C LYS A 84 13.68 6.34 -3.11
N ILE A 85 12.99 5.20 -2.95
CA ILE A 85 12.85 4.53 -1.65
C ILE A 85 14.23 4.18 -1.08
N ALA A 86 15.08 3.51 -1.86
CA ALA A 86 16.43 3.14 -1.41
C ALA A 86 17.23 4.37 -0.97
N LYS A 87 17.25 5.42 -1.80
CA LYS A 87 17.93 6.68 -1.51
C LYS A 87 17.45 7.33 -0.21
N TYR A 88 16.13 7.43 -0.01
CA TYR A 88 15.58 8.08 1.18
C TYR A 88 15.73 7.21 2.43
N LEU A 89 15.71 5.89 2.30
CA LEU A 89 16.00 4.98 3.41
C LEU A 89 17.45 5.14 3.88
N GLU A 90 18.42 5.11 2.97
CA GLU A 90 19.83 5.37 3.30
C GLU A 90 20.03 6.74 3.94
N TYR A 91 19.38 7.77 3.39
CA TYR A 91 19.42 9.12 3.94
C TYR A 91 18.86 9.17 5.37
N SER A 92 17.71 8.53 5.63
CA SER A 92 17.09 8.48 6.97
C SER A 92 17.94 7.71 7.97
N LYS A 93 18.56 6.59 7.57
CA LYS A 93 19.51 5.82 8.39
C LYS A 93 20.74 6.66 8.78
N ALA A 94 21.35 7.34 7.81
CA ALA A 94 22.51 8.19 8.05
C ALA A 94 22.23 9.35 9.03
N ARG A 95 20.95 9.71 9.22
CA ARG A 95 20.50 10.74 10.15
C ARG A 95 19.98 10.19 11.48
N GLY A 96 19.91 8.87 11.64
CA GLY A 96 19.35 8.23 12.83
C GLY A 96 17.82 8.32 12.96
N PHE A 97 17.09 8.61 11.87
CA PHE A 97 15.63 8.61 11.88
C PHE A 97 15.02 7.22 11.74
N VAL A 98 15.79 6.25 11.26
CA VAL A 98 15.39 4.85 11.09
C VAL A 98 16.52 3.99 11.63
N GLU A 99 16.19 3.08 12.55
CA GLU A 99 17.14 2.12 13.11
C GLU A 99 17.48 1.03 12.07
N GLU A 100 18.67 0.44 12.17
CA GLU A 100 18.98 -0.77 11.40
C GLU A 100 18.27 -1.96 12.04
N GLU A 101 17.55 -2.75 11.24
CA GLU A 101 17.08 -4.06 11.71
C GLU A 101 18.28 -4.89 12.17
N ASN A 102 18.31 -5.22 13.47
CA ASN A 102 19.36 -6.03 14.04
C ASN A 102 19.33 -7.42 13.39
N ARG A 103 20.40 -7.74 12.65
CA ARG A 103 20.57 -9.00 11.89
C ARG A 103 20.63 -10.28 12.76
N HIS A 104 20.35 -10.19 14.06
CA HIS A 104 20.45 -11.29 15.02
C HIS A 104 19.15 -12.08 15.25
N GLU A 105 18.00 -11.63 14.73
CA GLU A 105 16.73 -12.34 14.95
C GLU A 105 16.40 -13.38 13.87
N LEU A 106 17.11 -13.37 12.73
CA LEU A 106 16.90 -14.33 11.64
C LEU A 106 17.62 -15.68 11.83
N SER A 107 18.35 -15.90 12.94
CA SER A 107 18.99 -17.20 13.22
C SER A 107 18.16 -18.16 14.08
N ASN A 108 17.01 -17.74 14.61
CA ASN A 108 16.20 -18.55 15.53
C ASN A 108 14.79 -18.83 15.00
N SER A 109 14.66 -19.10 13.70
CA SER A 109 13.45 -19.70 13.14
C SER A 109 13.85 -20.74 12.09
N ASN A 110 14.35 -21.87 12.61
CA ASN A 110 14.35 -23.15 11.91
C ASN A 110 13.21 -24.01 12.45
#